data_AF-A0A3P8J6N3-F1
#
_entry.id   AF-A0A3P8J6N3-F1
#
_cell.length_a   1.000
_cell.length_b   1.000
_cell.length_c   1.000
_cell.angle_alpha   90.00
_cell.angle_beta   90.00
_cell.angle_gamma   90.00
#
_symmetry.space_group_name_H-M   'P 1'
#
loop_
_entity.id
_entity.type
_entity.pdbx_description
1 polymer ?
#
loop_
_entity_poly.entity_id
_entity_poly.type
_entity_poly.pdbx_seq_one_letter_code
_entity_poly.pdbx_strand_id
1 'polypeptide(L)' 'MAITNLTAILLLSPTVRLLASDYLHQRRLGVQPTFDAARYPEIRQQLAPGTWDGPPRE' A
#
# COMPACT_ATOMS: atom_id res chain seq x y z
N MET A 1 -20.05 13.87 8.96
CA MET A 1 -19.48 12.51 8.79
C MET A 1 -19.19 12.19 7.32
N ALA A 2 -20.14 12.38 6.40
CA ALA A 2 -19.93 12.09 4.97
C ALA A 2 -18.72 12.84 4.37
N ILE A 3 -18.56 14.13 4.67
CA ILE A 3 -17.45 14.94 4.15
C ILE A 3 -16.10 14.34 4.58
N THR A 4 -15.88 14.09 5.88
CA THR A 4 -14.62 13.50 6.40
C THR A 4 -14.22 12.20 5.71
N ASN A 5 -15.18 11.29 5.47
CA ASN A 5 -14.90 10.02 4.80
C ASN A 5 -14.52 10.23 3.32
N LEU A 6 -15.21 11.14 2.63
CA LEU A 6 -14.88 11.47 1.24
C LEU A 6 -13.51 12.14 1.14
N THR A 7 -13.17 13.04 2.07
CA THR A 7 -11.83 13.65 2.12
C THR A 7 -10.75 12.59 2.36
N ALA A 8 -11.00 11.62 3.24
CA ALA A 8 -10.05 10.53 3.50
C ALA A 8 -9.84 9.66 2.24
N ILE A 9 -10.91 9.29 1.53
CA ILE A 9 -10.83 8.53 0.27
C ILE A 9 -10.06 9.32 -0.80
N LEU A 10 -10.30 10.63 -0.92
CA LEU A 10 -9.63 11.49 -1.89
C LEU A 10 -8.15 11.72 -1.55
N LEU A 11 -7.81 11.90 -0.26
CA LEU A 11 -6.43 12.03 0.20
C LEU A 11 -5.64 10.74 0.02
N LEU A 12 -6.29 9.59 0.21
CA LEU A 12 -5.70 8.27 0.01
C LEU A 12 -5.68 7.82 -1.46
N SER A 13 -6.37 8.52 -2.36
CA SER A 13 -6.49 8.16 -3.78
C SER A 13 -5.14 7.79 -4.44
N PRO A 14 -4.05 8.57 -4.27
CA PRO A 14 -2.75 8.21 -4.86
C PRO A 14 -2.19 6.91 -4.28
N THR A 15 -2.19 6.79 -2.95
CA THR A 15 -1.67 5.62 -2.22
C THR A 15 -2.48 4.36 -2.53
N VAL A 16 -3.80 4.46 -2.56
CA VAL A 16 -4.72 3.36 -2.89
C VAL A 16 -4.53 2.92 -4.34
N ARG A 17 -4.38 3.86 -5.29
CA ARG A 17 -4.10 3.50 -6.69
C ARG A 17 -2.79 2.74 -6.83
N LEU A 18 -1.74 3.16 -6.13
CA LEU A 18 -0.44 2.50 -6.16
C LEU A 18 -0.53 1.08 -5.60
N LEU A 19 -1.11 0.92 -4.39
CA LEU A 19 -1.29 -0.38 -3.74
C LEU A 19 -2.14 -1.34 -4.60
N ALA A 20 -3.24 -0.85 -5.17
CA ALA A 20 -4.11 -1.65 -6.02
C ALA A 20 -3.41 -2.07 -7.32
N SER A 21 -2.64 -1.16 -7.95
CA SER A 21 -1.88 -1.46 -9.16
C SER A 21 -0.82 -2.53 -8.94
N ASP A 22 -0.05 -2.42 -7.85
CA ASP A 22 0.96 -3.40 -7.46
C ASP A 22 0.30 -4.77 -7.17
N TYR A 23 -0.75 -4.80 -6.36
CA TYR A 23 -1.51 -6.02 -6.08
C TYR A 23 -1.99 -6.71 -7.36
N LEU A 24 -2.62 -5.96 -8.28
CA LEU A 24 -3.10 -6.51 -9.55
C LEU A 24 -1.96 -6.98 -10.46
N HIS A 25 -0.82 -6.28 -10.43
CA HIS A 25 0.37 -6.70 -11.16
C HIS A 25 0.90 -8.04 -10.64
N GLN A 26 1.05 -8.18 -9.33
CA GLN A 26 1.46 -9.43 -8.68
C GLN A 26 0.47 -10.57 -8.97
N ARG A 27 -0.84 -10.31 -8.92
CA ARG A 27 -1.85 -11.31 -9.32
C ARG A 27 -1.72 -11.75 -10.77
N ARG A 28 -1.42 -10.84 -11.70
CA ARG A 28 -1.19 -11.19 -13.12
C ARG A 28 0.05 -12.03 -13.33
N LEU A 29 1.07 -11.88 -12.47
CA LEU A 29 2.28 -12.71 -12.47
C LEU A 29 2.06 -14.09 -11.83
N GLY A 30 0.90 -14.34 -11.21
CA GLY A 30 0.60 -15.61 -10.56
C GLY A 30 1.33 -15.83 -9.22
N VAL A 31 1.93 -14.78 -8.66
CA VAL A 31 2.59 -14.86 -7.34
C VAL A 31 1.62 -14.46 -6.23
N GLN A 32 1.88 -14.92 -5.00
CA GLN A 32 1.13 -14.50 -3.83
C GLN A 32 1.33 -12.99 -3.60
N PRO A 33 0.27 -12.16 -3.70
CA PRO A 33 0.42 -10.73 -3.58
C PRO A 33 0.90 -10.33 -2.18
N THR A 34 2.08 -9.72 -2.11
CA THR A 34 2.70 -9.21 -0.89
C THR A 34 3.21 -7.80 -1.16
N PHE A 35 2.73 -6.83 -0.39
CA PHE A 35 3.23 -5.47 -0.49
C PHE A 35 4.62 -5.36 0.15
N ASP A 36 5.57 -4.80 -0.60
CA ASP A 36 6.94 -4.53 -0.15
C ASP A 36 7.17 -3.01 -0.11
N ALA A 37 7.18 -2.47 1.10
CA ALA A 37 7.37 -1.04 1.34
C ALA A 37 8.75 -0.53 0.89
N ALA A 38 9.77 -1.39 0.76
CA ALA A 38 11.10 -0.98 0.30
C ALA A 38 11.09 -0.53 -1.18
N ARG A 39 10.12 -1.02 -1.98
CA ARG A 39 9.96 -0.65 -3.39
C ARG A 39 9.27 0.70 -3.60
N TYR A 40 8.68 1.28 -2.55
CA TYR A 40 7.90 2.52 -2.61
C TYR A 40 8.35 3.50 -1.51
N PRO A 41 9.49 4.19 -1.69
CA PRO A 41 10.07 5.10 -0.69
C PRO A 41 9.08 6.19 -0.22
N GLU A 42 8.22 6.67 -1.11
CA GLU A 42 7.20 7.68 -0.87
C GLU A 42 6.11 7.21 0.10
N ILE A 43 5.75 5.92 0.08
CA ILE A 43 4.81 5.32 1.03
C ILE A 43 5.55 5.01 2.32
N ARG A 44 6.77 4.45 2.23
CA ARG A 44 7.58 4.07 3.39
C ARG A 44 7.82 5.22 4.37
N GLN A 45 8.03 6.43 3.87
CA GLN A 45 8.20 7.64 4.70
C GLN A 45 6.95 8.03 5.50
N GLN A 46 5.77 7.57 5.08
CA GLN A 46 4.48 7.84 5.72
C GLN A 46 4.07 6.73 6.70
N LEU A 47 4.79 5.60 6.71
CA LEU A 47 4.49 4.48 7.59
C LEU A 47 4.97 4.78 9.01
N ALA A 48 4.13 4.44 9.99
CA ALA A 48 4.56 4.46 11.39
C ALA A 48 5.68 3.40 11.62
N PRO A 49 6.63 3.66 12.53
CA PRO A 49 7.66 2.67 12.87
C PRO A 49 7.05 1.31 13.23
N GLY A 50 7.62 0.21 12.74
CA GLY A 50 7.07 -1.13 12.96
C GLY A 50 6.01 -1.58 11.93
N THR A 51 5.56 -0.67 11.06
CA THR A 51 4.53 -0.98 10.07
C THR A 51 5.16 -1.58 8.82
N TRP A 52 4.76 -2.80 8.46
CA TRP A 52 5.14 -3.43 7.19
C TRP A 52 6.66 -3.71 7.03
N ASP A 53 7.35 -4.04 8.13
CA ASP A 53 8.80 -4.35 8.17
C ASP A 53 9.22 -5.65 7.43
N GLY A 54 8.33 -6.24 6.64
CA GLY A 54 8.52 -7.44 5.84
C GLY A 54 7.75 -8.65 6.38
N PRO A 55 7.48 -9.67 5.54
CA PRO A 55 6.97 -10.95 6.05
C PRO A 55 7.98 -11.55 7.05
N PRO A 56 7.52 -12.37 8.02
CA PRO A 56 8.42 -13.09 8.92
C PRO A 56 9.51 -13.78 8.10
N ARG A 57 10.78 -13.54 8.42
CA ARG A 57 11.87 -14.33 7.85
C ARG A 57 11.73 -15.74 8.41
N GLU A 58 11.37 -16.69 7.55
CA GLU A 58 11.46 -18.13 7.84
C GLU A 58 12.93 -18.58 7.90
#